data_AF-A0A9E1K6E7-F1
#
_entry.id   AF-A0A9E1K6E7-F1
#
_cell.length_a   1.000
_cell.length_b   1.000
_cell.length_c   1.000
_cell.angle_alpha   90.00
_cell.angle_beta   90.00
_cell.angle_gamma   90.00
#
_symmetry.space_group_name_H-M   'P 1'
#
loop_
_entity.id
_entity.type
_entity.pdbx_description
1 polymer ?
#
loop_
_entity_poly.entity_id
_entity_poly.type
_entity_poly.pdbx_seq_one_letter_code
_entity_poly.pdbx_strand_id
1 'polypeptide(L)'
;TFGKPPIIKTCKILFIEPIYIDWLNEQNFAGFNDWRLPKSQECRNLYDHECKNTDFDGDIVHLDYQFPEGCGSTYWCEEEQGINAMAYNFYSDRAYQVRKKAKDEENMCCRAIRTSGPAVKKSGRLSNTGRSRRE
;
A
#
# COMPACT_ATOMS: atom_id res chain seq x y z
N THR A 1 -1.93 -4.30 25.61
CA THR A 1 -2.98 -4.67 24.64
C THR A 1 -3.00 -3.63 23.55
N PHE A 2 -2.16 -3.79 22.53
CA PHE A 2 -2.14 -2.87 21.38
C PHE A 2 -3.47 -3.00 20.66
N GLY A 3 -4.28 -1.95 20.70
CA GLY A 3 -5.57 -1.89 20.01
C GLY A 3 -5.33 -2.24 18.55
N LYS A 4 -6.08 -3.23 18.04
CA LYS A 4 -6.06 -3.60 16.63
C LYS A 4 -6.19 -2.30 15.82
N PRO A 5 -5.29 -2.03 14.85
CA PRO A 5 -5.40 -0.82 14.05
C PRO A 5 -6.81 -0.83 13.43
N PRO A 6 -7.54 0.29 13.46
CA PRO A 6 -8.84 0.37 12.81
C PRO A 6 -8.63 0.01 11.35
N ILE A 7 -9.18 -1.13 10.95
CA ILE A 7 -9.38 -1.46 9.55
C ILE A 7 -10.45 -0.49 9.13
N ILE A 8 -10.09 0.54 8.37
CA ILE A 8 -11.09 1.39 7.76
C ILE A 8 -11.74 0.51 6.68
N LYS A 9 -12.83 -0.16 7.07
CA LYS A 9 -13.44 -1.29 6.35
C LYS A 9 -14.01 -0.92 4.99
N THR A 10 -14.07 0.34 4.61
CA THR A 10 -14.53 0.78 3.30
C THR A 10 -14.08 2.22 3.11
N CYS A 11 -12.86 2.40 2.62
CA CYS A 11 -12.50 3.67 2.00
C CYS A 11 -13.08 3.67 0.59
N LYS A 12 -14.37 4.00 0.47
CA LYS A 12 -14.97 4.49 -0.78
C LYS A 12 -14.39 5.88 -1.03
N ILE A 13 -13.11 5.91 -1.36
CA ILE A 13 -12.27 7.11 -1.38
C ILE A 13 -12.04 7.49 -2.84
N LEU A 14 -13.07 8.14 -3.37
CA LEU A 14 -12.92 9.03 -4.50
C LEU A 14 -12.08 10.22 -4.01
N PHE A 15 -10.86 10.40 -4.52
CA PHE A 15 -10.09 11.64 -4.37
C PHE A 15 -9.55 11.99 -2.96
N ILE A 16 -9.12 11.00 -2.17
CA ILE A 16 -8.48 11.22 -0.87
C ILE A 16 -7.12 10.50 -0.82
N GLU A 17 -6.18 10.91 -1.66
CA GLU A 17 -4.75 10.57 -1.47
C GLU A 17 -4.15 11.43 -0.32
N PRO A 18 -4.18 12.78 -0.41
CA PRO A 18 -3.68 13.63 0.68
C PRO A 18 -4.59 13.63 1.91
N ILE A 19 -5.93 13.69 1.76
CA ILE A 19 -6.82 13.93 2.91
C ILE A 19 -6.75 12.85 4.00
N TYR A 20 -6.50 11.57 3.67
CA TYR A 20 -6.44 10.49 4.67
C TYR A 20 -5.10 10.50 5.41
N ILE A 21 -4.00 10.63 4.66
CA ILE A 21 -2.66 10.69 5.23
C ILE A 21 -2.50 11.97 6.06
N ASP A 22 -2.94 13.11 5.53
CA ASP A 22 -2.93 14.40 6.22
C ASP A 22 -3.77 14.33 7.48
N TRP A 23 -4.98 13.76 7.41
CA TRP A 23 -5.82 13.57 8.59
C TRP A 23 -5.13 12.70 9.66
N LEU A 24 -4.50 11.58 9.28
CA LEU A 24 -3.74 10.77 10.24
C LEU A 24 -2.61 11.56 10.91
N ASN A 25 -1.92 12.39 10.13
CA ASN A 25 -0.82 13.21 10.61
C ASN A 25 -1.28 14.34 11.53
N GLU A 26 -2.38 15.02 11.18
CA GLU A 26 -3.02 16.04 12.01
C GLU A 26 -3.50 15.48 13.35
N GLN A 27 -4.07 14.28 13.35
CA GLN A 27 -4.56 13.63 14.57
C GLN A 27 -3.44 13.02 15.42
N ASN A 28 -2.18 13.09 14.98
CA ASN A 28 -1.07 12.33 15.57
C ASN A 28 -1.46 10.87 15.82
N PHE A 29 -2.06 10.22 14.80
CA PHE A 29 -2.65 8.90 14.98
C PHE A 29 -1.60 7.90 15.52
N ALA A 30 -1.99 7.16 16.56
CA ALA A 30 -1.12 6.27 17.32
C ALA A 30 0.16 6.94 17.90
N GLY A 31 0.15 8.26 18.11
CA GLY A 31 1.26 9.04 18.66
C GLY A 31 2.25 9.53 17.60
N PHE A 32 1.88 9.52 16.32
CA PHE A 32 2.80 9.80 15.22
C PHE A 32 2.16 10.64 14.11
N ASN A 33 3.01 11.40 13.40
CA ASN A 33 2.62 12.36 12.35
C ASN A 33 3.44 12.25 11.05
N ASP A 34 4.08 11.09 10.85
CA ASP A 34 4.92 10.75 9.70
C ASP A 34 4.30 9.62 8.85
N TRP A 35 2.97 9.54 8.84
CA TRP A 35 2.23 8.60 8.00
C TRP A 35 2.38 8.98 6.52
N ARG A 36 2.50 7.97 5.67
CA ARG A 36 2.55 8.10 4.21
C ARG A 36 1.91 6.90 3.51
N LEU A 37 1.69 7.01 2.21
CA LEU A 37 1.35 5.87 1.36
C LEU A 37 2.55 4.91 1.20
N PRO A 38 2.28 3.61 0.99
CA PRO A 38 3.32 2.63 0.69
C PRO A 38 3.86 2.82 -0.73
N LYS A 39 5.06 2.36 -0.99
CA LYS A 39 5.59 2.21 -2.35
C LYS A 39 5.12 0.88 -2.95
N SER A 40 5.01 0.81 -4.27
CA SER A 40 4.70 -0.43 -4.99
C SER A 40 5.64 -1.58 -4.60
N GLN A 41 6.93 -1.30 -4.40
CA GLN A 41 7.90 -2.29 -3.94
C GLN A 41 7.66 -2.74 -2.49
N GLU A 42 7.19 -1.85 -1.62
CA GLU A 42 6.84 -2.20 -0.23
C GLU A 42 5.60 -3.12 -0.22
N CYS A 43 4.60 -2.84 -1.06
CA CYS A 43 3.46 -3.73 -1.27
C CYS A 43 3.89 -5.10 -1.82
N ARG A 44 4.78 -5.11 -2.82
CA ARG A 44 5.33 -6.35 -3.39
C ARG A 44 6.04 -7.21 -2.36
N ASN A 45 6.74 -6.61 -1.39
CA ASN A 45 7.42 -7.33 -0.32
C ASN A 45 6.45 -7.95 0.71
N LEU A 46 5.21 -7.47 0.77
CA LEU A 46 4.15 -8.05 1.62
C LEU A 46 3.38 -9.17 0.93
N TYR A 47 3.43 -9.24 -0.40
CA TYR A 47 2.76 -10.28 -1.16
C TYR A 47 3.39 -11.65 -0.88
N ASP A 48 2.55 -12.62 -0.55
CA ASP A 48 2.92 -14.02 -0.46
C ASP A 48 1.84 -14.90 -1.10
N HIS A 49 2.21 -15.59 -2.18
CA HIS A 49 1.31 -16.43 -2.96
C HIS A 49 0.66 -17.55 -2.13
N GLU A 50 1.35 -18.04 -1.09
CA GLU A 50 0.86 -19.12 -0.24
C GLU A 50 -0.17 -18.62 0.79
N CYS A 51 -0.18 -17.32 1.08
CA CYS A 51 -1.20 -16.72 1.91
C CYS A 51 -2.53 -16.59 1.16
N LYS A 52 -3.64 -16.83 1.87
CA LYS A 52 -5.01 -16.88 1.32
C LYS A 52 -6.02 -16.12 2.19
N ASN A 53 -5.60 -14.97 2.74
CA ASN A 53 -6.51 -14.08 3.45
C ASN A 53 -7.59 -13.56 2.48
N THR A 54 -8.64 -12.91 2.97
CA THR A 54 -9.79 -12.51 2.15
C THR A 54 -10.05 -11.01 2.19
N ASP A 55 -10.49 -10.46 1.06
CA ASP A 55 -10.94 -9.08 0.98
C ASP A 55 -12.36 -8.87 1.51
N PHE A 56 -12.91 -7.66 1.36
CA PHE A 56 -14.24 -7.31 1.85
C PHE A 56 -15.37 -7.96 1.03
N ASP A 57 -15.10 -8.37 -0.21
CA ASP A 57 -16.03 -9.11 -1.08
C ASP A 57 -15.90 -10.63 -0.87
N GLY A 58 -14.89 -11.07 -0.11
CA GLY A 58 -14.60 -12.47 0.19
C GLY A 58 -13.64 -13.12 -0.81
N ASP A 59 -13.06 -12.35 -1.72
CA ASP A 59 -12.08 -12.81 -2.69
C ASP A 59 -10.70 -12.96 -2.04
N ILE A 60 -9.87 -13.86 -2.58
CA ILE A 60 -8.55 -14.16 -2.04
C ILE A 60 -7.62 -12.95 -2.23
N VAL A 61 -6.91 -12.59 -1.18
CA VAL A 61 -5.75 -11.71 -1.22
C VAL A 61 -4.53 -12.45 -0.69
N HIS A 62 -3.42 -12.34 -1.41
CA HIS A 62 -2.15 -12.99 -1.08
C HIS A 62 -1.38 -12.21 0.00
N LEU A 63 -2.03 -12.05 1.16
CA LEU A 63 -1.54 -11.36 2.35
C LEU A 63 -1.62 -12.28 3.57
N ASP A 64 -0.67 -12.16 4.49
CA ASP A 64 -0.64 -12.92 5.74
C ASP A 64 -1.87 -12.63 6.63
N TYR A 65 -2.34 -13.61 7.41
CA TYR A 65 -3.44 -13.46 8.38
C TYR A 65 -3.08 -12.60 9.61
N GLN A 66 -1.80 -12.23 9.77
CA GLN A 66 -1.37 -11.18 10.67
C GLN A 66 -2.04 -9.84 10.32
N PHE A 67 -2.40 -9.66 9.04
CA PHE A 67 -3.32 -8.63 8.60
C PHE A 67 -4.76 -9.12 8.76
N PRO A 68 -5.66 -8.25 9.20
CA PRO A 68 -7.04 -8.65 9.39
C PRO A 68 -7.78 -8.82 8.06
N GLU A 69 -8.72 -9.76 8.05
CA GLU A 69 -9.64 -10.05 6.95
C GLU A 69 -10.53 -8.84 6.59
N GLY A 70 -10.99 -8.81 5.36
CA GLY A 70 -11.85 -7.74 4.84
C GLY A 70 -11.07 -6.50 4.41
N CYS A 71 -9.77 -6.62 4.12
CA CYS A 71 -9.00 -5.54 3.53
C CYS A 71 -9.27 -5.42 2.02
N GLY A 72 -9.18 -4.25 1.40
CA GLY A 72 -9.32 -4.19 -0.06
C GLY A 72 -8.18 -4.94 -0.78
N SER A 73 -8.46 -5.46 -1.97
CA SER A 73 -7.49 -6.21 -2.78
C SER A 73 -6.47 -5.32 -3.48
N THR A 74 -6.74 -4.02 -3.61
CA THR A 74 -5.88 -3.05 -4.31
C THR A 74 -5.49 -1.88 -3.43
N TYR A 75 -4.20 -1.60 -3.34
CA TYR A 75 -3.62 -0.54 -2.51
C TYR A 75 -3.06 0.58 -3.38
N TRP A 76 -3.44 1.82 -3.08
CA TRP A 76 -2.76 3.01 -3.61
C TRP A 76 -1.32 3.08 -3.11
N CYS A 77 -0.43 3.49 -4.01
CA CYS A 77 1.00 3.64 -3.74
C CYS A 77 1.43 5.11 -3.92
N GLU A 78 2.54 5.48 -3.27
CA GLU A 78 3.12 6.83 -3.29
C GLU A 78 3.60 7.24 -4.70
N GLU A 79 3.91 6.29 -5.58
CA GLU A 79 4.44 6.61 -6.91
C GLU A 79 3.37 7.18 -7.86
N GLU A 80 3.75 8.22 -8.59
CA GLU A 80 2.89 8.88 -9.57
C GLU A 80 3.65 9.18 -10.86
N GLN A 81 2.94 9.21 -11.98
CA GLN A 81 3.48 9.56 -13.30
C GLN A 81 2.50 10.46 -14.06
N GLY A 82 2.72 11.77 -13.99
CA GLY A 82 1.89 12.78 -14.63
C GLY A 82 0.44 12.70 -14.14
N ILE A 83 -0.47 12.31 -15.04
CA ILE A 83 -1.90 12.17 -14.73
C ILE A 83 -2.28 10.79 -14.16
N ASN A 84 -1.29 9.92 -13.89
CA ASN A 84 -1.51 8.57 -13.37
C ASN A 84 -0.95 8.43 -11.95
N ALA A 85 -1.68 7.71 -11.09
CA ALA A 85 -1.21 7.21 -9.79
C ALA A 85 -0.89 5.71 -9.90
N MET A 86 -0.03 5.20 -9.03
CA MET A 86 0.32 3.79 -8.97
C MET A 86 -0.58 3.05 -7.96
N ALA A 87 -1.08 1.89 -8.37
CA ALA A 87 -1.81 0.97 -7.49
C ALA A 87 -1.15 -0.42 -7.54
N TYR A 88 -1.22 -1.17 -6.44
CA TYR A 88 -0.75 -2.54 -6.35
C TYR A 88 -1.88 -3.48 -5.92
N ASN A 89 -2.08 -4.56 -6.68
CA ASN A 89 -3.15 -5.51 -6.44
C ASN A 89 -2.61 -6.84 -5.90
N PHE A 90 -3.07 -7.20 -4.69
CA PHE A 90 -2.66 -8.38 -3.94
C PHE A 90 -3.33 -9.67 -4.40
N TYR A 91 -4.35 -9.60 -5.25
CA TYR A 91 -4.91 -10.79 -5.90
C TYR A 91 -4.03 -11.24 -7.08
N SER A 92 -3.52 -10.28 -7.86
CA SER A 92 -2.87 -10.54 -9.15
C SER A 92 -1.36 -10.30 -9.18
N ASP A 93 -0.75 -9.90 -8.05
CA ASP A 93 0.67 -9.59 -7.93
C ASP A 93 1.15 -8.52 -8.93
N ARG A 94 0.34 -7.48 -9.12
CA ARG A 94 0.59 -6.48 -10.16
C ARG A 94 0.50 -5.06 -9.65
N ALA A 95 1.54 -4.29 -9.96
CA ALA A 95 1.51 -2.84 -9.93
C ALA A 95 0.99 -2.31 -11.27
N TYR A 96 0.04 -1.38 -11.27
CA TYR A 96 -0.49 -0.75 -12.47
C TYR A 96 -0.82 0.71 -12.26
N GLN A 97 -0.81 1.44 -13.37
CA GLN A 97 -1.13 2.86 -13.39
C GLN A 97 -2.64 3.06 -13.52
N VAL A 98 -3.19 3.90 -12.66
CA VAL A 98 -4.58 4.32 -12.70
C VAL A 98 -4.61 5.81 -13.01
N ARG A 99 -5.45 6.22 -13.97
CA ARG A 99 -5.62 7.65 -14.26
C ARG A 99 -6.25 8.32 -13.05
N LYS A 100 -5.78 9.50 -12.68
CA LYS A 100 -6.38 10.31 -11.61
C LYS A 100 -7.66 10.97 -12.14
N LYS A 101 -8.78 10.26 -12.20
CA LYS A 101 -10.08 10.84 -12.59
C LYS A 101 -10.97 11.04 -11.37
N ALA A 102 -11.71 12.15 -11.35
CA ALA A 102 -12.60 12.55 -10.26
C ALA A 102 -13.74 11.56 -9.90
N LYS A 103 -13.87 10.44 -10.61
CA LYS A 103 -15.02 9.52 -10.55
C LYS A 103 -14.65 8.04 -10.63
N ASP A 104 -13.39 7.64 -10.41
CA ASP A 104 -13.08 6.22 -10.50
C ASP A 104 -13.67 5.47 -9.28
N GLU A 105 -14.84 4.85 -9.51
CA GLU A 105 -15.69 4.12 -8.55
C GLU A 105 -15.10 2.76 -8.12
N GLU A 106 -13.82 2.51 -8.41
CA GLU A 106 -13.18 1.25 -8.10
C GLU A 106 -12.90 1.15 -6.59
N ASN A 107 -13.07 -0.05 -6.02
CA ASN A 107 -12.89 -0.35 -4.59
C ASN A 107 -11.40 -0.37 -4.22
N MET A 108 -10.74 0.77 -4.41
CA MET A 108 -9.33 0.98 -4.11
C MET A 108 -9.20 1.39 -2.65
N CYS A 109 -8.29 0.74 -1.93
CA CYS A 109 -8.01 1.08 -0.55
C CYS A 109 -6.56 1.55 -0.40
N CYS A 110 -6.19 1.98 0.81
CA CYS A 110 -4.79 2.18 1.14
C CYS A 110 -4.57 1.84 2.61
N ARG A 111 -3.34 1.43 2.93
CA ARG A 111 -2.88 1.28 4.31
C ARG A 111 -1.74 2.28 4.50
N ALA A 112 -1.95 3.24 5.39
CA ALA A 112 -0.89 4.16 5.77
C ALA A 112 0.26 3.39 6.42
N ILE A 113 1.48 3.70 6.00
CA ILE A 113 2.70 3.14 6.57
C ILE A 113 3.59 4.24 7.11
N ARG A 114 4.55 3.82 7.94
CA ARG A 114 5.62 4.65 8.48
C ARG A 114 6.96 4.01 8.16
N THR A 115 7.99 4.81 8.00
CA THR A 115 9.35 4.26 7.89
C THR A 115 9.83 3.91 9.29
N SER A 116 10.10 2.63 9.55
CA SER A 116 10.65 2.19 10.84
C SER A 116 12.15 2.52 10.91
N GLY A 117 12.48 3.67 11.50
CA GLY A 117 13.85 4.08 11.80
C GLY A 117 14.47 5.06 10.79
N PRO A 118 15.68 5.57 11.08
CA PRO A 118 16.39 6.49 10.20
C PRO A 118 16.62 5.86 8.83
N ALA A 119 16.64 6.70 7.78
CA ALA A 119 16.84 6.25 6.41
C ALA A 119 18.10 5.35 6.30
N VAL A 120 17.90 4.05 6.13
CA VAL A 120 19.00 3.12 5.88
C VAL A 120 19.45 3.37 4.44
N LYS A 121 20.73 3.66 4.25
CA LYS A 121 21.32 3.73 2.91
C LYS A 121 21.00 2.42 2.21
N LYS A 122 20.30 2.48 1.07
CA LYS A 122 20.06 1.31 0.23
C LYS A 122 21.42 0.78 -0.22
N SER A 123 21.97 -0.21 0.50
CA SER A 123 23.08 -0.99 -0.02
C SER A 123 22.49 -1.78 -1.18
N GLY A 124 22.77 -1.34 -2.41
CA GLY A 124 22.39 -2.10 -3.59
C GLY A 124 22.82 -3.55 -3.41
N ARG A 125 21.96 -4.49 -3.77
CA ARG A 125 22.37 -5.90 -3.86
C ARG A 125 23.42 -5.95 -4.98
N LEU A 126 24.70 -5.90 -4.61
CA LEU A 126 25.80 -6.12 -5.53
C LEU A 126 25.62 -7.54 -6.08
N SER A 127 25.28 -7.63 -7.37
CA SER A 127 25.28 -8.92 -8.02
C SER A 127 26.73 -9.40 -8.10
N ASN A 128 27.03 -10.57 -7.53
CA ASN A 128 28.30 -11.25 -7.72
C ASN A 128 28.59 -11.58 -9.20
N THR A 129 27.63 -11.37 -10.11
CA THR A 129 27.75 -11.64 -11.54
C THR A 129 28.18 -10.43 -12.38
N GLY A 130 28.41 -9.26 -11.78
CA GLY A 130 28.90 -8.07 -12.50
C GLY A 130 27.95 -7.50 -13.57
N ARG A 131 26.71 -8.00 -13.66
CA ARG A 131 25.69 -7.46 -14.58
C ARG A 131 24.78 -6.50 -13.83
N SER A 132 24.94 -5.20 -14.06
CA SER A 132 23.91 -4.22 -13.77
C SER A 132 22.79 -4.33 -14.81
N ARG A 133 21.54 -4.38 -14.36
CA ARG A 133 20.37 -4.31 -15.25
C ARG A 133 20.44 -2.98 -16.00
N ARG A 134 20.55 -3.02 -17.33
CA ARG A 134 20.44 -1.82 -18.18
C ARG A 134 19.00 -1.34 -18.12
N GLU A 135 18.83 -0.03 -17.93
CA GLU A 135 17.57 0.70 -18.15
C GLU A 135 17.08 0.53 -19.59
#